data_AF-A0A243RCY0-F1
#
_entry.id   AF-A0A243RCY0-F1
#
_cell.length_a   1.000
_cell.length_b   1.000
_cell.length_c   1.000
_cell.angle_alpha   90.00
_cell.angle_beta   90.00
_cell.angle_gamma   90.00
#
_symmetry.space_group_name_H-M   'P 1'
#
loop_
_entity.id
_entity.type
_entity.pdbx_description
1 polymer ?
#
loop_
_entity_poly.entity_id
_entity_poly.type
_entity_poly.pdbx_seq_one_letter_code
_entity_poly.pdbx_strand_id
1 'polypeptide(L)'
;MPVGAPGGCALLWAALALPALTADRLGLNEPRPLWQQLAGVAVLAVAAALSRRLPLVAFALAAALSLAASTALFTVSYGPALGVFALLLGLRAGRARPAALCFAAVGCAGTARIVLVGVDPAPGWLVMTGTLLFGCVFPWLGGRYWRQSRELAEAGWLRAARLEDEARFAEERARLRERARIAQDMHDSLGHELSLIALRAGALQVAPGLVGEHRTAAADLRAAAADATDRLHRIIGVLREDDDEPVPLAPAGETLEQLVARAAESGLPVRWEPAGQGPVAEPGGVAERLLHRVVREALTNAARHAPGAAVTVTVTARSAG
;
A
#
# COMPACT_ATOMS: atom_id res chain seq x y z
N MET A 1 -14.54 3.54 -14.48
CA MET A 1 -15.59 4.32 -15.20
C MET A 1 -14.96 5.62 -15.68
N PRO A 2 -14.83 5.89 -16.98
CA PRO A 2 -14.16 7.09 -17.48
C PRO A 2 -15.06 8.31 -17.23
N VAL A 3 -14.84 8.99 -16.12
CA VAL A 3 -15.58 10.20 -15.70
C VAL A 3 -15.02 11.40 -16.46
N GLY A 4 -15.32 11.46 -17.75
CA GLY A 4 -14.81 12.51 -18.65
C GLY A 4 -15.74 12.89 -19.78
N ALA A 5 -16.90 12.26 -19.93
CA ALA A 5 -17.79 12.59 -21.03
C ALA A 5 -18.41 13.99 -20.84
N PRO A 6 -18.35 14.90 -21.84
CA PRO A 6 -19.09 16.16 -21.85
C PRO A 6 -20.61 15.95 -21.65
N GLY A 7 -21.10 14.75 -21.96
CA GLY A 7 -22.49 14.34 -21.72
C GLY A 7 -22.95 14.41 -20.26
N GLY A 8 -22.06 14.22 -19.28
CA GLY A 8 -22.48 14.26 -17.87
C GLY A 8 -22.91 15.65 -17.39
N CYS A 9 -22.28 16.72 -17.89
CA CYS A 9 -22.68 18.10 -17.56
C CYS A 9 -23.93 18.53 -18.34
N ALA A 10 -24.04 18.09 -19.61
CA ALA A 10 -25.21 18.34 -20.43
C ALA A 10 -26.47 17.64 -19.88
N LEU A 11 -26.36 16.39 -19.42
CA LEU A 11 -27.44 15.65 -18.77
C LEU A 11 -27.86 16.29 -17.44
N LEU A 12 -26.89 16.68 -16.60
CA LEU A 12 -27.16 17.39 -15.35
C LEU A 12 -27.92 18.69 -15.62
N TRP A 13 -27.45 19.49 -16.59
CA TRP A 13 -28.12 20.73 -16.98
C TRP A 13 -29.51 20.48 -17.54
N ALA A 14 -29.69 19.53 -18.46
CA ALA A 14 -30.98 19.21 -19.05
C ALA A 14 -32.00 18.78 -17.98
N ALA A 15 -31.58 17.97 -17.01
CA ALA A 15 -32.42 17.55 -15.89
C ALA A 15 -32.80 18.72 -14.97
N LEU A 16 -31.88 19.66 -14.72
CA LEU A 16 -32.12 20.82 -13.85
C LEU A 16 -32.86 21.97 -14.54
N ALA A 17 -32.75 22.10 -15.86
CA ALA A 17 -33.47 23.09 -16.65
C ALA A 17 -34.94 22.70 -16.89
N LEU A 18 -35.27 21.42 -16.81
CA LEU A 18 -36.61 20.90 -17.08
C LEU A 18 -37.67 21.50 -16.13
N PRO A 19 -37.51 21.53 -14.79
CA PRO A 19 -38.44 22.21 -13.90
C PRO A 19 -38.55 23.72 -14.15
N ALA A 20 -37.46 24.36 -14.57
CA ALA A 20 -37.46 25.80 -14.86
C ALA A 20 -38.28 26.14 -16.12
N LEU A 21 -38.31 25.24 -17.11
CA LEU A 21 -39.05 25.42 -18.36
C LEU A 21 -40.51 24.95 -18.28
N THR A 22 -40.83 24.01 -17.39
CA THR A 22 -42.18 23.43 -17.27
C THR A 22 -43.04 24.10 -16.20
N ALA A 23 -42.46 24.62 -15.12
CA ALA A 23 -43.22 25.20 -14.01
C ALA A 23 -44.16 26.35 -14.43
N ASP A 24 -43.69 27.24 -15.32
CA ASP A 24 -44.49 28.36 -15.82
C ASP A 24 -45.61 27.85 -16.77
N ARG A 25 -45.37 26.78 -17.54
CA ARG A 25 -46.37 26.17 -18.43
C ARG A 25 -47.44 25.38 -17.68
N LEU A 26 -47.12 24.91 -16.48
CA LEU A 26 -48.01 24.17 -15.58
C LEU A 26 -48.84 25.09 -14.67
N GLY A 27 -48.66 26.42 -14.77
CA GLY A 27 -49.34 27.38 -13.91
C GLY A 27 -48.88 27.36 -12.44
N LEU A 28 -47.71 26.77 -12.17
CA LEU A 28 -47.14 26.68 -10.81
C LEU A 28 -46.43 27.95 -10.36
N ASN A 29 -46.24 28.91 -11.28
CA ASN A 29 -45.65 30.23 -11.04
C ASN A 29 -46.47 31.32 -11.74
N GLU A 30 -46.35 32.55 -11.24
CA GLU A 30 -46.66 33.76 -11.98
C GLU A 30 -45.90 33.78 -13.33
N PRO A 31 -46.54 34.11 -14.46
CA PRO A 31 -45.91 34.07 -15.77
C PRO A 31 -44.73 35.05 -15.85
N ARG A 32 -43.52 34.50 -16.02
CA ARG A 32 -42.30 35.30 -16.16
C ARG A 32 -42.02 35.63 -17.63
N PRO A 33 -41.41 36.79 -17.92
CA PRO A 33 -40.98 37.10 -19.28
C PRO A 33 -39.88 36.14 -19.74
N LEU A 34 -39.91 35.78 -21.03
CA LEU A 34 -39.03 34.77 -21.64
C LEU A 34 -37.53 35.02 -21.40
N TRP A 35 -37.10 36.29 -21.35
CA TRP A 35 -35.71 36.64 -21.10
C TRP A 35 -35.23 36.23 -19.69
N GLN A 36 -36.10 36.25 -18.68
CA GLN A 36 -35.78 35.79 -17.32
C GLN A 36 -35.63 34.27 -17.27
N GLN A 37 -36.47 33.55 -18.00
CA GLN A 37 -36.38 32.09 -18.11
C GLN A 37 -35.08 31.68 -18.81
N LEU A 38 -34.75 32.30 -19.95
CA LEU A 38 -33.51 32.06 -20.68
C LEU A 38 -32.28 32.39 -19.84
N ALA A 39 -32.30 33.51 -19.11
CA ALA A 39 -31.22 33.87 -18.20
C ALA A 39 -31.04 32.84 -17.08
N GLY A 40 -32.12 32.36 -16.46
CA GLY A 40 -32.05 31.34 -15.41
C GLY A 40 -31.48 30.02 -15.93
N VAL A 41 -31.92 29.58 -17.11
CA VAL A 41 -31.39 28.36 -17.75
C VAL A 41 -29.91 28.49 -18.11
N ALA A 42 -29.47 29.67 -18.57
CA ALA A 42 -28.05 29.95 -18.83
C ALA A 42 -27.21 29.92 -17.54
N VAL A 43 -27.71 30.51 -16.44
CA VAL A 43 -27.04 30.45 -15.12
C VAL A 43 -26.90 29.00 -14.65
N LEU A 44 -27.93 28.16 -14.82
CA LEU A 44 -27.85 26.73 -14.49
C LEU A 44 -26.82 25.99 -15.36
N ALA A 45 -26.66 26.37 -16.64
CA ALA A 45 -25.63 25.80 -17.51
C ALA A 45 -24.22 26.10 -16.99
N VAL A 46 -23.99 27.36 -16.61
CA VAL A 46 -22.72 27.80 -16.02
C VAL A 46 -22.47 27.09 -14.69
N ALA A 47 -23.48 27.00 -13.82
CA ALA A 47 -23.38 26.28 -12.55
C ALA A 47 -23.06 24.79 -12.76
N ALA A 48 -23.71 24.13 -13.72
CA ALA A 48 -23.44 22.74 -14.07
C ALA A 48 -21.99 22.54 -14.55
N ALA A 49 -21.49 23.42 -15.43
CA ALA A 49 -20.13 23.39 -15.92
C ALA A 49 -19.10 23.61 -14.79
N LEU A 50 -19.37 24.56 -13.90
CA LEU A 50 -18.48 24.89 -12.77
C LEU A 50 -18.57 23.86 -11.64
N SER A 51 -19.63 23.07 -11.54
CA SER A 51 -19.87 22.14 -10.43
C SER A 51 -18.71 21.17 -10.18
N ARG A 52 -17.94 20.82 -11.21
CA ARG A 52 -16.81 19.88 -11.11
C ARG A 52 -15.54 20.53 -10.55
N ARG A 53 -15.26 21.78 -10.92
CA ARG A 53 -14.03 22.49 -10.54
C ARG A 53 -14.23 23.37 -9.30
N LEU A 54 -15.38 24.04 -9.24
CA LEU A 54 -15.72 25.04 -8.23
C LEU A 54 -17.14 24.78 -7.70
N PRO A 55 -17.37 23.70 -6.93
CA PRO A 55 -18.70 23.33 -6.45
C PRO A 55 -19.34 24.42 -5.56
N LEU A 56 -18.52 25.22 -4.86
CA LEU A 56 -18.99 26.37 -4.09
C LEU A 56 -19.60 27.46 -4.98
N VAL A 57 -18.95 27.77 -6.11
CA VAL A 57 -19.44 28.77 -7.06
C VAL A 57 -20.73 28.28 -7.73
N ALA A 58 -20.81 26.99 -8.07
CA ALA A 58 -22.02 26.41 -8.63
C ALA A 58 -23.22 26.51 -7.68
N PHE A 59 -23.02 26.20 -6.39
CA PHE A 59 -24.06 26.38 -5.38
C PHE A 59 -24.42 27.86 -5.18
N ALA A 60 -23.43 28.76 -5.10
CA ALA A 60 -23.68 30.19 -4.94
C ALA A 60 -24.50 30.78 -6.11
N LEU A 61 -24.23 30.34 -7.35
CA LEU A 61 -25.01 30.72 -8.53
C LEU A 61 -26.46 30.23 -8.44
N ALA A 62 -26.68 28.98 -8.02
CA ALA A 62 -28.03 28.44 -7.84
C ALA A 62 -28.78 29.15 -6.70
N ALA A 63 -28.11 29.46 -5.59
CA ALA A 63 -28.69 30.21 -4.48
C ALA A 63 -29.02 31.65 -4.86
N ALA A 64 -28.14 32.34 -5.60
CA ALA A 64 -28.39 33.69 -6.11
C ALA A 64 -29.58 33.71 -7.07
N LEU A 65 -29.67 32.71 -7.97
CA LEU A 65 -30.80 32.57 -8.89
C LEU A 65 -32.12 32.36 -8.14
N SER A 66 -32.13 31.49 -7.13
CA SER A 66 -33.31 31.25 -6.30
C SER A 66 -33.71 32.46 -5.46
N LEU A 67 -32.76 33.24 -4.95
CA LEU A 67 -33.03 34.46 -4.19
C LEU A 67 -33.52 35.61 -5.07
N ALA A 68 -33.07 35.66 -6.33
CA ALA A 68 -33.61 36.60 -7.32
C ALA A 68 -35.07 36.26 -7.70
N ALA A 69 -35.42 34.97 -7.67
CA ALA A 69 -36.74 34.47 -8.05
C ALA A 69 -37.77 34.47 -6.90
N SER A 70 -37.33 34.35 -5.64
CA SER A 70 -38.19 34.23 -4.47
C SER A 70 -37.49 34.78 -3.21
N THR A 71 -38.24 35.50 -2.37
CA THR A 71 -37.74 36.01 -1.08
C THR A 71 -37.44 34.89 -0.08
N ALA A 72 -38.10 33.73 -0.22
CA ALA A 72 -37.98 32.62 0.70
C ALA A 72 -37.01 31.51 0.21
N LEU A 73 -36.18 31.78 -0.81
CA LEU A 73 -35.28 30.82 -1.49
C LEU A 73 -35.96 29.61 -2.16
N PHE A 74 -37.25 29.43 -1.94
CA PHE A 74 -38.01 28.31 -2.46
C PHE A 74 -38.79 28.70 -3.72
N THR A 75 -38.59 27.95 -4.79
CA THR A 75 -39.40 27.97 -6.01
C THR A 75 -39.35 26.58 -6.64
N VAL A 76 -40.47 26.15 -7.23
CA VAL A 76 -40.57 24.85 -7.91
C VAL A 76 -39.55 24.75 -9.06
N SER A 77 -39.22 25.87 -9.69
CA SER A 77 -38.30 25.95 -10.82
C SER A 77 -36.84 25.68 -10.46
N TYR A 78 -36.37 26.16 -9.30
CA TYR A 78 -34.94 26.17 -8.95
C TYR A 78 -34.60 25.42 -7.65
N GLY A 79 -35.61 25.02 -6.86
CA GLY A 79 -35.45 24.22 -5.65
C GLY A 79 -34.69 22.90 -5.88
N PRO A 80 -35.02 22.10 -6.92
CA PRO A 80 -34.26 20.89 -7.24
C PRO A 80 -32.79 21.18 -7.55
N ALA A 81 -32.49 22.26 -8.28
CA ALA A 81 -31.12 22.66 -8.60
C ALA A 81 -30.33 23.02 -7.34
N LEU A 82 -30.93 23.78 -6.41
CA LEU A 82 -30.34 24.09 -5.10
C LEU A 82 -29.93 22.83 -4.34
N GLY A 83 -30.82 21.84 -4.23
CA GLY A 83 -30.53 20.60 -3.51
C GLY A 83 -29.47 19.73 -4.19
N VAL A 84 -29.51 19.62 -5.52
CA VAL A 84 -28.50 18.88 -6.28
C VAL A 84 -27.13 19.54 -6.16
N PHE A 85 -27.03 20.87 -6.27
CA PHE A 85 -25.75 21.55 -6.10
C PHE A 85 -25.24 21.51 -4.65
N ALA A 86 -26.13 21.50 -3.65
CA ALA A 86 -25.75 21.28 -2.26
C ALA A 86 -25.21 19.86 -2.02
N LEU A 87 -25.84 18.83 -2.61
CA LEU A 87 -25.34 17.46 -2.60
C LEU A 87 -23.97 17.33 -3.27
N LEU A 88 -23.81 17.92 -4.47
CA LEU A 88 -22.54 17.93 -5.20
C LEU A 88 -21.45 18.67 -4.42
N LEU A 89 -21.80 19.75 -3.72
CA LEU A 89 -20.90 20.45 -2.82
C LEU A 89 -20.44 19.52 -1.69
N GLY A 90 -21.35 18.73 -1.11
CA GLY A 90 -21.01 17.75 -0.08
C GLY A 90 -20.07 16.65 -0.59
N LEU A 91 -20.36 16.13 -1.79
CA LEU A 91 -19.56 15.09 -2.44
C LEU A 91 -18.17 15.59 -2.83
N ARG A 92 -18.03 16.83 -3.32
CA ARG A 92 -16.79 17.32 -3.96
C ARG A 92 -15.93 18.23 -3.08
N ALA A 93 -16.48 18.92 -2.09
CA ALA A 93 -15.71 19.85 -1.26
C ALA A 93 -14.99 19.12 -0.11
N GLY A 94 -13.65 19.20 -0.10
CA GLY A 94 -12.84 18.60 0.97
C GLY A 94 -13.03 19.26 2.35
N ARG A 95 -13.35 20.56 2.40
CA ARG A 95 -13.46 21.33 3.66
C ARG A 95 -14.90 21.74 3.95
N ALA A 96 -15.32 21.58 5.21
CA ALA A 96 -16.65 21.96 5.69
C ALA A 96 -16.86 23.47 5.85
N ARG A 97 -15.82 24.18 6.32
CA ARG A 97 -15.86 25.61 6.66
C ARG A 97 -16.39 26.51 5.53
N PRO A 98 -15.89 26.45 4.28
CA PRO A 98 -16.37 27.35 3.23
C PRO A 98 -17.83 27.08 2.85
N ALA A 99 -18.30 25.82 2.95
CA ALA A 99 -19.70 25.50 2.72
C ALA A 99 -20.61 26.07 3.82
N ALA A 100 -20.21 25.94 5.09
CA ALA A 100 -20.92 26.52 6.22
C ALA A 100 -21.01 28.06 6.13
N LEU A 101 -19.89 28.72 5.78
CA LEU A 101 -19.87 30.16 5.53
C LEU A 101 -20.78 30.55 4.37
N CYS A 102 -20.82 29.75 3.30
CA CYS A 102 -21.71 29.99 2.17
C CYS A 102 -23.19 29.86 2.56
N PHE A 103 -23.57 28.83 3.31
CA PHE A 103 -24.95 28.70 3.82
C PHE A 103 -25.34 29.86 4.74
N ALA A 104 -24.43 30.28 5.63
CA ALA A 104 -24.64 31.44 6.49
C ALA A 104 -24.84 32.73 5.65
N ALA A 105 -23.98 32.96 4.66
CA ALA A 105 -24.09 34.11 3.77
C ALA A 105 -25.41 34.11 2.97
N VAL A 106 -25.86 32.95 2.48
CA VAL A 106 -27.15 32.79 1.80
C VAL A 106 -28.31 33.09 2.76
N GLY A 107 -28.26 32.62 4.01
CA GLY A 107 -29.25 32.96 5.03
C GLY A 107 -29.28 34.46 5.38
N CYS A 108 -28.12 35.10 5.52
CA CYS A 108 -28.01 36.55 5.74
C CYS A 108 -28.55 37.35 4.55
N ALA A 109 -28.24 36.95 3.31
CA ALA A 109 -28.76 37.59 2.12
C ALA A 109 -30.28 37.43 2.00
N GLY A 110 -30.81 36.25 2.32
CA GLY A 110 -32.24 35.99 2.32
C GLY A 110 -33.00 36.77 3.37
N THR A 111 -32.49 36.82 4.61
CA THR A 111 -33.08 37.66 5.67
C THR A 111 -33.08 39.14 5.30
N ALA A 112 -31.95 39.67 4.80
CA ALA A 112 -31.87 41.05 4.32
C ALA A 112 -32.90 41.32 3.21
N ARG A 113 -33.07 40.37 2.27
CA ARG A 113 -34.06 40.52 1.20
C ARG A 113 -35.49 40.56 1.72
N ILE A 114 -35.86 39.70 2.66
CA ILE A 114 -37.21 39.68 3.28
C ILE A 114 -37.52 41.04 3.92
N VAL A 115 -36.56 41.60 4.68
CA VAL A 115 -36.72 42.92 5.32
C VAL A 115 -36.85 44.03 4.27
N LEU A 116 -36.03 44.02 3.22
CA LEU A 116 -36.04 45.04 2.16
C LEU A 116 -37.31 45.04 1.30
N VAL A 117 -37.96 43.89 1.10
CA VAL A 117 -39.24 43.82 0.35
C VAL A 117 -40.42 44.25 1.22
N GLY A 118 -40.28 44.20 2.55
CA GLY A 118 -41.37 44.53 3.47
C GLY A 118 -42.50 43.49 3.49
N VAL A 119 -42.19 42.23 3.18
CA VAL A 119 -43.15 41.10 3.33
C VAL A 119 -43.23 40.70 4.81
N ASP A 120 -44.33 40.05 5.21
CA ASP A 120 -44.44 39.44 6.53
C ASP A 120 -43.23 38.53 6.83
N PRO A 121 -42.43 38.84 7.87
CA PRO A 121 -41.16 38.15 8.07
C PRO A 121 -41.35 36.73 8.60
N ALA A 122 -42.41 36.46 9.36
CA ALA A 122 -42.60 35.16 10.01
C ALA A 122 -42.78 33.99 9.01
N PRO A 123 -43.68 34.04 8.01
CA PRO A 123 -43.80 32.98 7.01
C PRO A 123 -42.55 32.88 6.14
N GLY A 124 -41.96 34.02 5.74
CA GLY A 124 -40.76 34.07 4.91
C GLY A 124 -39.57 33.40 5.58
N TRP A 125 -39.32 33.70 6.85
CA TRP A 125 -38.25 33.07 7.62
C TRP A 125 -38.48 31.59 7.86
N LEU A 126 -39.72 31.16 8.10
CA LEU A 126 -40.05 29.75 8.27
C LEU A 126 -39.72 28.96 7.00
N VAL A 127 -40.21 29.41 5.84
CA VAL A 127 -39.96 28.74 4.55
C VAL A 127 -38.48 28.79 4.18
N MET A 128 -37.82 29.93 4.38
CA MET A 128 -36.39 30.09 4.09
C MET A 128 -35.54 29.17 4.97
N THR A 129 -35.80 29.11 6.27
CA THR A 129 -35.07 28.25 7.21
C THR A 129 -35.30 26.78 6.88
N GLY A 130 -36.54 26.39 6.57
CA GLY A 130 -36.86 25.03 6.12
C GLY A 130 -36.14 24.67 4.82
N THR A 131 -36.10 25.58 3.85
CA THR A 131 -35.41 25.37 2.57
C THR A 131 -33.89 25.28 2.74
N LEU A 132 -33.30 26.11 3.60
CA LEU A 132 -31.87 26.05 3.90
C LEU A 132 -31.52 24.73 4.58
N LEU A 133 -32.31 24.33 5.59
CA LEU A 133 -32.07 23.13 6.36
C LEU A 133 -32.30 21.87 5.52
N PHE A 134 -33.53 21.65 5.05
CA PHE A 134 -33.93 20.44 4.33
C PHE A 134 -33.50 20.43 2.87
N GLY A 135 -33.50 21.59 2.20
CA GLY A 135 -33.14 21.69 0.79
C GLY A 135 -31.63 21.82 0.55
N CYS A 136 -30.84 22.32 1.51
CA CYS A 136 -29.40 22.53 1.32
C CYS A 136 -28.54 21.72 2.31
N VAL A 137 -28.76 21.88 3.61
CA VAL A 137 -27.89 21.29 4.65
C VAL A 137 -27.99 19.77 4.65
N PHE A 138 -29.20 19.19 4.60
CA PHE A 138 -29.39 17.74 4.56
C PHE A 138 -28.76 17.08 3.32
N PRO A 139 -29.03 17.53 2.08
CA PRO A 139 -28.35 17.01 0.88
C PRO A 139 -26.83 17.15 0.96
N TRP A 140 -26.32 18.27 1.47
CA TRP A 140 -24.88 18.46 1.68
C TRP A 140 -24.29 17.47 2.69
N LEU A 141 -24.98 17.22 3.81
CA LEU A 141 -24.61 16.20 4.80
C LEU A 141 -24.60 14.79 4.16
N GLY A 142 -25.63 14.46 3.39
CA GLY A 142 -25.71 13.18 2.67
C GLY A 142 -24.55 12.98 1.69
N GLY A 143 -24.20 14.03 0.94
CA GLY A 143 -23.04 14.00 0.04
C GLY A 143 -21.72 13.80 0.78
N ARG A 144 -21.55 14.44 1.94
CA ARG A 144 -20.36 14.28 2.79
C ARG A 144 -20.28 12.87 3.38
N TYR A 145 -21.40 12.36 3.88
CA TYR A 145 -21.51 11.02 4.42
C TYR A 145 -21.14 9.98 3.35
N TRP A 146 -21.71 10.07 2.15
CA TRP A 146 -21.37 9.15 1.06
C TRP A 146 -19.90 9.22 0.65
N ARG A 147 -19.30 10.40 0.59
CA ARG A 147 -17.85 10.49 0.32
C ARG A 147 -17.07 9.77 1.41
N GLN A 148 -17.34 10.08 2.68
CA GLN A 148 -16.64 9.48 3.80
C GLN A 148 -16.83 7.96 3.86
N SER A 149 -18.04 7.46 3.63
CA SER A 149 -18.31 6.02 3.57
C SER A 149 -17.55 5.34 2.43
N ARG A 150 -17.40 5.98 1.27
CA ARG A 150 -16.62 5.44 0.15
C ARG A 150 -15.12 5.39 0.47
N GLU A 151 -14.58 6.46 1.04
CA GLU A 151 -13.18 6.52 1.48
C GLU A 151 -12.89 5.45 2.55
N LEU A 152 -13.79 5.27 3.52
CA LEU A 152 -13.67 4.22 4.54
C LEU A 152 -13.78 2.82 3.94
N ALA A 153 -14.69 2.60 2.99
CA ALA A 153 -14.83 1.31 2.33
C ALA A 153 -13.58 0.96 1.53
N GLU A 154 -13.05 1.89 0.72
CA GLU A 154 -11.82 1.70 -0.05
C GLU A 154 -10.62 1.41 0.86
N ALA A 155 -10.48 2.15 1.96
CA ALA A 155 -9.46 1.88 2.97
C ALA A 155 -9.63 0.49 3.63
N GLY A 156 -10.88 0.09 3.88
CA GLY A 156 -11.23 -1.23 4.41
C GLY A 156 -10.82 -2.37 3.48
N TRP A 157 -11.11 -2.26 2.18
CA TRP A 157 -10.70 -3.25 1.18
C TRP A 157 -9.18 -3.38 1.07
N LEU A 158 -8.46 -2.26 1.04
CA LEU A 158 -7.00 -2.25 1.04
C LEU A 158 -6.41 -2.89 2.31
N ARG A 159 -7.03 -2.66 3.47
CA ARG A 159 -6.63 -3.28 4.73
C ARG A 159 -6.87 -4.79 4.72
N ALA A 160 -8.02 -5.25 4.23
CA ALA A 160 -8.37 -6.66 4.13
C ALA A 160 -7.40 -7.41 3.22
N ALA A 161 -7.11 -6.86 2.03
CA ALA A 161 -6.15 -7.46 1.10
C ALA A 161 -4.76 -7.64 1.72
N ARG A 162 -4.28 -6.64 2.48
CA ARG A 162 -2.98 -6.74 3.19
C ARG A 162 -2.99 -7.84 4.26
N LEU A 163 -4.08 -7.96 5.03
CA LEU A 163 -4.20 -9.00 6.05
C LEU A 163 -4.25 -10.40 5.44
N GLU A 164 -4.90 -10.56 4.27
CA GLU A 164 -4.90 -11.83 3.54
C GLU A 164 -3.48 -12.21 3.09
N ASP A 165 -2.73 -11.26 2.53
CA ASP A 165 -1.35 -11.51 2.11
C ASP A 165 -0.44 -11.84 3.30
N GLU A 166 -0.54 -11.08 4.41
CA GLU A 166 0.19 -11.34 5.65
C GLU A 166 -0.13 -12.73 6.22
N ALA A 167 -1.41 -13.15 6.19
CA ALA A 167 -1.84 -14.47 6.64
C ALA A 167 -1.25 -15.59 5.76
N ARG A 168 -1.25 -15.43 4.43
CA ARG A 168 -0.64 -16.41 3.51
C ARG A 168 0.85 -16.56 3.77
N PHE A 169 1.60 -15.45 3.89
CA PHE A 169 3.02 -15.52 4.21
C PHE A 169 3.29 -16.15 5.58
N ALA A 170 2.44 -15.87 6.58
CA ALA A 170 2.56 -16.49 7.89
C ALA A 170 2.33 -18.00 7.83
N GLU A 171 1.33 -18.47 7.07
CA GLU A 171 1.04 -19.89 6.85
C GLU A 171 2.17 -20.60 6.12
N GLU A 172 2.67 -20.04 5.02
CA GLU A 172 3.80 -20.60 4.26
C GLU A 172 5.04 -20.72 5.14
N ARG A 173 5.34 -19.68 5.92
CA ARG A 173 6.50 -19.67 6.82
C ARG A 173 6.30 -20.64 7.99
N ALA A 174 5.08 -20.84 8.48
CA ALA A 174 4.80 -21.87 9.49
C ALA A 174 5.00 -23.27 8.90
N ARG A 175 4.54 -23.51 7.67
CA ARG A 175 4.72 -24.79 6.98
C ARG A 175 6.19 -25.11 6.71
N LEU A 176 7.00 -24.12 6.29
CA LEU A 176 8.44 -24.30 6.08
C LEU A 176 9.15 -24.62 7.40
N ARG A 177 8.85 -23.89 8.47
CA ARG A 177 9.40 -24.17 9.80
C ARG A 177 9.06 -25.56 10.30
N GLU A 178 7.82 -26.01 10.11
CA GLU A 178 7.43 -27.36 10.51
C GLU A 178 8.17 -28.43 9.70
N ARG A 179 8.35 -28.22 8.39
CA ARG A 179 9.16 -29.12 7.55
C ARG A 179 10.62 -29.18 7.98
N ALA A 180 11.22 -28.03 8.29
CA ALA A 180 12.59 -27.97 8.82
C ALA A 180 12.69 -28.68 10.17
N ARG A 181 11.72 -28.49 11.07
CA ARG A 181 11.67 -29.21 12.36
C ARG A 181 11.58 -30.72 12.15
N ILE A 182 10.68 -31.18 11.28
CA ILE A 182 10.54 -32.61 10.97
C ILE A 182 11.84 -33.17 10.40
N ALA A 183 12.50 -32.45 9.49
CA ALA A 183 13.77 -32.88 8.92
C ALA A 183 14.87 -32.99 9.99
N GLN A 184 14.94 -32.03 10.91
CA GLN A 184 15.88 -32.04 12.04
C GLN A 184 15.58 -33.21 13.01
N ASP A 185 14.32 -33.39 13.42
CA ASP A 185 13.90 -34.48 14.30
C ASP A 185 14.23 -35.85 13.69
N MET A 186 13.99 -36.01 12.37
CA MET A 186 14.32 -37.22 11.64
C MET A 186 15.82 -37.45 11.49
N HIS A 187 16.59 -36.38 11.32
CA HIS A 187 18.04 -36.45 11.28
C HIS A 187 18.61 -36.94 12.61
N ASP A 188 18.15 -36.37 13.71
CA ASP A 188 18.64 -36.69 15.04
C ASP A 188 18.28 -38.14 15.41
N SER A 189 17.08 -38.62 15.08
CA SER A 189 16.67 -40.00 15.34
C SER A 189 17.42 -41.02 14.45
N LEU A 190 17.48 -40.78 13.13
CA LEU A 190 18.15 -41.69 12.19
C LEU A 190 19.66 -41.70 12.40
N GLY A 191 20.26 -40.52 12.65
CA GLY A 191 21.67 -40.39 12.95
C GLY A 191 22.06 -41.13 14.23
N HIS A 192 21.22 -41.07 15.27
CA HIS A 192 21.42 -41.82 16.50
C HIS A 192 21.33 -43.34 16.28
N GLU A 193 20.31 -43.83 15.57
CA GLU A 193 20.15 -45.26 15.26
C GLU A 193 21.30 -45.81 14.42
N LEU A 194 21.72 -45.10 13.37
CA LEU A 194 22.85 -45.49 12.53
C LEU A 194 24.17 -45.49 13.31
N SER A 195 24.37 -44.52 14.21
CA SER A 195 25.55 -44.47 15.09
C SER A 195 25.59 -45.66 16.05
N LEU A 196 24.45 -46.04 16.63
CA LEU A 196 24.33 -47.24 17.47
C LEU A 196 24.61 -48.53 16.69
N ILE A 197 24.11 -48.64 15.45
CA ILE A 197 24.41 -49.78 14.57
C ILE A 197 25.91 -49.86 14.29
N ALA A 198 26.56 -48.74 13.92
CA ALA A 198 27.99 -48.68 13.67
C ALA A 198 28.83 -49.04 14.91
N LEU A 199 28.37 -48.63 16.11
CA LEU A 199 28.99 -48.97 17.39
C LEU A 199 28.87 -50.48 17.68
N ARG A 200 27.68 -51.07 17.52
CA ARG A 200 27.44 -52.51 17.72
C ARG A 200 28.22 -53.36 16.70
N ALA A 201 28.25 -52.95 15.44
CA ALA A 201 29.04 -53.60 14.40
C ALA A 201 30.54 -53.57 14.72
N GLY A 202 31.04 -52.43 15.23
CA GLY A 202 32.42 -52.31 15.71
C GLY A 202 32.73 -53.23 16.90
N ALA A 203 31.82 -53.36 17.86
CA ALA A 203 31.98 -54.28 18.99
C ALA A 203 32.06 -55.75 18.54
N LEU A 204 31.22 -56.15 17.57
CA LEU A 204 31.25 -57.48 16.96
C LEU A 204 32.56 -57.78 16.23
N GLN A 205 33.12 -56.79 15.53
CA GLN A 205 34.39 -56.93 14.80
C GLN A 205 35.59 -57.24 15.72
N VAL A 206 35.59 -56.70 16.94
CA VAL A 206 36.67 -56.86 17.93
C VAL A 206 36.43 -58.05 18.88
N ALA A 207 35.25 -58.66 18.86
CA ALA A 207 34.93 -59.77 19.75
C ALA A 207 35.83 -61.01 19.52
N PRO A 208 36.36 -61.62 20.59
CA PRO A 208 37.22 -62.80 20.50
C PRO A 208 36.41 -64.04 20.08
N GLY A 209 36.96 -64.87 19.20
CA GLY A 209 36.33 -66.12 18.73
C GLY A 209 35.52 -66.03 17.43
N LEU A 210 35.37 -64.85 16.81
CA LEU A 210 34.75 -64.73 15.49
C LEU A 210 35.65 -65.28 14.37
N VAL A 211 35.04 -66.10 13.50
CA VAL A 211 35.63 -66.60 12.24
C VAL A 211 35.93 -65.44 11.29
N GLY A 212 36.99 -65.56 10.46
CA GLY A 212 37.46 -64.51 9.56
C GLY A 212 36.34 -63.85 8.72
N GLU A 213 35.49 -64.66 8.06
CA GLU A 213 34.36 -64.17 7.25
C GLU A 213 33.36 -63.31 8.04
N HIS A 214 33.00 -63.71 9.26
CA HIS A 214 32.07 -62.94 10.09
C HIS A 214 32.67 -61.61 10.57
N ARG A 215 33.99 -61.55 10.73
CA ARG A 215 34.70 -60.32 11.09
C ARG A 215 34.70 -59.32 9.93
N THR A 216 34.87 -59.80 8.69
CA THR A 216 34.75 -58.97 7.48
C THR A 216 33.33 -58.44 7.31
N ALA A 217 32.31 -59.29 7.48
CA ALA A 217 30.91 -58.86 7.42
C ALA A 217 30.55 -57.78 8.46
N ALA A 218 31.10 -57.86 9.68
CA ALA A 218 30.93 -56.82 10.71
C ALA A 218 31.63 -55.50 10.33
N ALA A 219 32.79 -55.57 9.67
CA ALA A 219 33.50 -54.40 9.15
C ALA A 219 32.71 -53.71 8.03
N ASP A 220 32.15 -54.49 7.10
CA ASP A 220 31.31 -54.00 6.01
C ASP A 220 30.03 -53.33 6.55
N LEU A 221 29.40 -53.92 7.57
CA LEU A 221 28.22 -53.34 8.22
C LEU A 221 28.52 -51.99 8.90
N ARG A 222 29.68 -51.89 9.58
CA ARG A 222 30.14 -50.63 10.18
C ARG A 222 30.41 -49.57 9.13
N ALA A 223 31.06 -49.93 8.03
CA ALA A 223 31.35 -49.01 6.92
C ALA A 223 30.07 -48.54 6.22
N ALA A 224 29.12 -49.45 5.99
CA ALA A 224 27.83 -49.11 5.39
C ALA A 224 27.00 -48.16 6.28
N ALA A 225 26.98 -48.38 7.60
CA ALA A 225 26.31 -47.48 8.53
C ALA A 225 26.98 -46.08 8.55
N ALA A 226 28.31 -46.00 8.52
CA ALA A 226 29.03 -44.74 8.45
C ALA A 226 28.76 -43.97 7.15
N ASP A 227 28.79 -44.64 5.99
CA ASP A 227 28.48 -44.02 4.68
C ASP A 227 27.01 -43.54 4.62
N ALA A 228 26.08 -44.31 5.18
CA ALA A 228 24.67 -43.90 5.27
C ALA A 228 24.49 -42.62 6.11
N THR A 229 25.22 -42.51 7.22
CA THR A 229 25.18 -41.32 8.08
C THR A 229 25.76 -40.10 7.36
N ASP A 230 26.85 -40.28 6.63
CA ASP A 230 27.52 -39.21 5.88
C ASP A 230 26.66 -38.70 4.70
N ARG A 231 25.96 -39.60 3.99
CA ARG A 231 24.97 -39.23 2.97
C ARG A 231 23.78 -38.46 3.55
N LEU A 232 23.30 -38.86 4.74
CA LEU A 232 22.21 -38.17 5.43
C LEU A 232 22.60 -36.71 5.79
N HIS A 233 23.81 -36.50 6.33
CA HIS A 233 24.34 -35.17 6.62
C HIS A 233 24.45 -34.31 5.36
N ARG A 234 24.86 -34.89 4.23
CA ARG A 234 25.02 -34.18 2.95
C ARG A 234 23.69 -33.71 2.36
N ILE A 235 22.65 -34.55 2.42
CA ILE A 235 21.31 -34.23 1.91
C ILE A 235 20.67 -33.09 2.72
N ILE A 236 20.88 -33.06 4.04
CA ILE A 236 20.32 -32.02 4.92
C ILE A 236 21.15 -30.74 4.91
N GLY A 237 22.46 -30.82 4.72
CA GLY A 237 23.32 -29.65 4.53
C GLY A 237 22.88 -28.76 3.36
N VAL A 238 22.38 -29.37 2.27
CA VAL A 238 21.83 -28.65 1.11
C VAL A 238 20.49 -27.98 1.43
N LEU A 239 19.65 -28.55 2.29
CA LEU A 239 18.38 -27.94 2.71
C LEU A 239 18.56 -26.78 3.70
N ARG A 240 19.71 -26.71 4.37
CA ARG A 240 20.01 -25.70 5.40
C ARG A 240 20.68 -24.45 4.83
N GLU A 241 21.36 -24.57 3.70
CA GLU A 241 21.95 -23.43 2.97
C GLU A 241 20.90 -22.49 2.36
N ASP A 242 19.66 -22.97 2.14
CA ASP A 242 18.55 -22.15 1.66
C ASP A 242 17.81 -21.38 2.79
N ASP A 243 18.02 -21.73 4.07
CA ASP A 243 17.29 -21.19 5.23
C ASP A 243 18.17 -20.44 6.27
N ASP A 244 19.49 -20.67 6.30
CA ASP A 244 20.40 -19.96 7.21
C ASP A 244 20.94 -18.65 6.57
N GLU A 245 20.48 -17.50 7.08
CA GLU A 245 21.26 -16.27 7.02
C GLU A 245 22.70 -16.58 7.47
N PRO A 246 23.74 -16.24 6.68
CA PRO A 246 25.09 -16.62 7.00
C PRO A 246 25.50 -16.00 8.33
N VAL A 247 25.71 -16.87 9.32
CA VAL A 247 26.23 -16.58 10.66
C VAL A 247 27.24 -15.43 10.59
N PRO A 248 27.09 -14.36 11.39
CA PRO A 248 27.95 -13.20 11.31
C PRO A 248 29.35 -13.56 11.80
N LEU A 249 30.26 -13.81 10.87
CA LEU A 249 31.70 -13.90 11.12
C LEU A 249 32.39 -12.53 11.11
N ALA A 250 31.64 -11.42 11.00
CA ALA A 250 32.21 -10.08 10.99
C ALA A 250 31.98 -9.38 12.34
N PRO A 251 33.04 -8.97 13.05
CA PRO A 251 32.95 -7.85 13.99
C PRO A 251 32.42 -6.63 13.24
N ALA A 252 31.47 -5.89 13.83
CA ALA A 252 31.00 -4.65 13.25
C ALA A 252 32.17 -3.64 13.15
N GLY A 253 32.55 -3.26 11.92
CA GLY A 253 33.60 -2.28 11.66
C GLY A 253 34.91 -2.81 11.06
N GLU A 254 34.96 -4.08 10.62
CA GLU A 254 36.11 -4.64 9.90
C GLU A 254 36.25 -4.02 8.49
N THR A 255 37.46 -3.60 8.12
CA THR A 255 37.74 -3.07 6.76
C THR A 255 37.94 -4.20 5.75
N LEU A 256 37.82 -3.92 4.45
CA LEU A 256 38.07 -4.93 3.40
C LEU A 256 39.48 -5.52 3.49
N GLU A 257 40.47 -4.70 3.84
CA GLU A 257 41.86 -5.14 4.03
C GLU A 257 41.96 -6.15 5.18
N GLN A 258 41.25 -5.91 6.28
CA GLN A 258 41.23 -6.79 7.44
C GLN A 258 40.52 -8.12 7.11
N LEU A 259 39.43 -8.07 6.34
CA LEU A 259 38.73 -9.26 5.84
C LEU A 259 39.66 -10.14 4.98
N VAL A 260 40.43 -9.53 4.08
CA VAL A 260 41.39 -10.25 3.20
C VAL A 260 42.59 -10.76 4.00
N ALA A 261 43.11 -9.98 4.95
CA ALA A 261 44.21 -10.39 5.83
C ALA A 261 43.82 -11.60 6.69
N ARG A 262 42.61 -11.60 7.26
CA ARG A 262 42.08 -12.74 8.02
C ARG A 262 41.92 -13.99 7.14
N ALA A 263 41.46 -13.82 5.90
CA ALA A 263 41.40 -14.94 4.95
C ALA A 263 42.81 -15.50 4.65
N ALA A 264 43.83 -14.65 4.53
CA ALA A 264 45.22 -15.09 4.39
C ALA A 264 45.74 -15.81 5.64
N GLU A 265 45.45 -15.29 6.83
CA GLU A 265 45.81 -15.92 8.12
C GLU A 265 45.15 -17.31 8.29
N SER A 266 43.95 -17.50 7.74
CA SER A 266 43.26 -18.79 7.72
C SER A 266 43.84 -19.82 6.73
N GLY A 267 44.92 -19.47 6.02
CA GLY A 267 45.62 -20.37 5.09
C GLY A 267 45.15 -20.28 3.64
N LEU A 268 44.28 -19.33 3.30
CA LEU A 268 43.89 -19.07 1.92
C LEU A 268 45.03 -18.31 1.20
N PRO A 269 45.52 -18.74 0.02
CA PRO A 269 46.55 -18.02 -0.72
C PRO A 269 45.93 -16.79 -1.42
N VAL A 270 45.56 -15.77 -0.64
CA VAL A 270 44.90 -14.54 -1.10
C VAL A 270 45.83 -13.33 -1.01
N ARG A 271 45.78 -12.46 -2.02
CA ARG A 271 46.49 -11.17 -2.06
C ARG A 271 45.50 -10.00 -2.22
N TRP A 272 45.74 -8.94 -1.46
CA TRP A 272 45.07 -7.65 -1.60
C TRP A 272 45.85 -6.73 -2.55
N GLU A 273 45.20 -6.20 -3.58
CA GLU A 273 45.78 -5.26 -4.56
C GLU A 273 44.84 -4.06 -4.76
N PRO A 274 44.96 -2.98 -3.95
CA PRO A 274 44.10 -1.81 -4.09
C PRO A 274 44.49 -1.02 -5.36
N ALA A 275 43.51 -0.72 -6.22
CA ALA A 275 43.75 0.00 -7.46
C ALA A 275 43.26 1.45 -7.32
N GLY A 276 44.14 2.32 -6.80
CA GLY A 276 43.91 3.77 -6.67
C GLY A 276 44.48 4.37 -5.37
N GLN A 277 44.60 5.69 -5.30
CA GLN A 277 45.15 6.43 -4.13
C GLN A 277 44.07 7.07 -3.24
N GLY A 278 42.84 6.56 -3.25
CA GLY A 278 41.73 7.15 -2.48
C GLY A 278 40.77 6.10 -1.90
N PRO A 279 39.92 6.48 -0.94
CA PRO A 279 38.92 5.59 -0.35
C PRO A 279 37.93 5.14 -1.44
N VAL A 280 37.75 3.82 -1.57
CA VAL A 280 36.87 3.21 -2.57
C VAL A 280 35.39 3.58 -2.33
N ALA A 281 35.01 3.75 -1.07
CA ALA A 281 33.66 4.10 -0.64
C ALA A 281 33.73 4.94 0.64
N GLU A 282 32.68 5.70 0.93
CA GLU A 282 32.55 6.39 2.21
C GLU A 282 32.49 5.38 3.36
N PRO A 283 33.30 5.57 4.43
CA PRO A 283 33.25 4.73 5.63
C PRO A 283 31.84 4.70 6.24
N GLY A 284 31.30 3.51 6.50
CA GLY A 284 29.94 3.27 6.97
C GLY A 284 28.85 3.41 5.91
N GLY A 285 29.21 3.65 4.64
CA GLY A 285 28.30 3.80 3.52
C GLY A 285 27.66 2.48 3.06
N VAL A 286 26.57 2.59 2.29
CA VAL A 286 25.90 1.42 1.69
C VAL A 286 26.84 0.68 0.72
N ALA A 287 27.67 1.41 -0.02
CA ALA A 287 28.62 0.84 -0.96
C ALA A 287 29.72 0.01 -0.27
N GLU A 288 30.26 0.47 0.87
CA GLU A 288 31.26 -0.29 1.63
C GLU A 288 30.67 -1.59 2.18
N ARG A 289 29.46 -1.55 2.74
CA ARG A 289 28.77 -2.76 3.23
C ARG A 289 28.51 -3.77 2.11
N LEU A 290 28.14 -3.30 0.91
CA LEU A 290 27.93 -4.16 -0.25
C LEU A 290 29.24 -4.79 -0.72
N LEU A 291 30.33 -4.01 -0.82
CA LEU A 291 31.65 -4.51 -1.19
C LEU A 291 32.15 -5.56 -0.18
N HIS A 292 31.99 -5.30 1.11
CA HIS A 292 32.37 -6.23 2.17
C HIS A 292 31.59 -7.56 2.04
N ARG A 293 30.30 -7.51 1.72
CA ARG A 293 29.48 -8.71 1.51
C ARG A 293 29.94 -9.50 0.29
N VAL A 294 30.18 -8.82 -0.83
CA VAL A 294 30.60 -9.46 -2.10
C VAL A 294 31.98 -10.13 -1.94
N VAL A 295 32.94 -9.44 -1.32
CA VAL A 295 34.29 -9.99 -1.13
C VAL A 295 34.26 -11.17 -0.15
N ARG A 296 33.47 -11.10 0.93
CA ARG A 296 33.30 -12.23 1.85
C ARG A 296 32.76 -13.47 1.14
N GLU A 297 31.70 -13.29 0.35
CA GLU A 297 31.07 -14.39 -0.40
C GLU A 297 32.04 -14.99 -1.42
N ALA A 298 32.78 -14.15 -2.15
CA ALA A 298 33.77 -14.60 -3.10
C ALA A 298 34.92 -15.39 -2.44
N LEU A 299 35.43 -14.95 -1.29
CA LEU A 299 36.47 -15.66 -0.54
C LEU A 299 35.96 -16.99 0.04
N THR A 300 34.72 -17.02 0.51
CA THR A 300 34.07 -18.24 1.00
C THR A 300 33.89 -19.25 -0.14
N ASN A 301 33.45 -18.79 -1.31
CA ASN A 301 33.35 -19.62 -2.50
C ASN A 301 34.71 -20.13 -2.97
N ALA A 302 35.76 -19.30 -2.95
CA ALA A 302 37.10 -19.73 -3.30
C ALA A 302 37.63 -20.80 -2.33
N ALA A 303 37.42 -20.63 -1.03
CA ALA A 303 37.79 -21.62 -0.01
C ALA A 303 37.06 -22.95 -0.19
N ARG A 304 35.78 -22.90 -0.57
CA ARG A 304 34.93 -24.08 -0.73
C ARG A 304 35.18 -24.83 -2.04
N HIS A 305 35.37 -24.11 -3.13
CA HIS A 305 35.35 -24.66 -4.48
C HIS A 305 36.72 -24.71 -5.18
N ALA A 306 37.72 -24.00 -4.67
CA ALA A 306 39.06 -23.97 -5.25
C ALA A 306 40.16 -23.96 -4.16
N PRO A 307 40.21 -24.98 -3.28
CA PRO A 307 41.20 -25.04 -2.21
C PRO A 307 42.63 -25.03 -2.77
N GLY A 308 43.46 -24.10 -2.27
CA GLY A 308 44.86 -23.92 -2.69
C GLY A 308 45.07 -23.05 -3.95
N ALA A 309 44.01 -22.60 -4.61
CA ALA A 309 44.12 -21.68 -5.75
C ALA A 309 44.41 -20.24 -5.29
N ALA A 310 45.35 -19.57 -5.94
CA ALA A 310 45.69 -18.18 -5.62
C ALA A 310 44.54 -17.23 -5.96
N VAL A 311 44.13 -16.40 -5.00
CA VAL A 311 43.05 -15.42 -5.14
C VAL A 311 43.64 -14.01 -5.08
N THR A 312 43.26 -13.13 -6.00
CA THR A 312 43.66 -11.71 -5.96
C THR A 312 42.42 -10.85 -5.87
N VAL A 313 42.36 -9.98 -4.86
CA VAL A 313 41.23 -9.05 -4.65
C VAL A 313 41.68 -7.65 -5.04
N THR A 314 41.08 -7.13 -6.12
CA THR A 314 41.31 -5.76 -6.62
C THR A 314 40.03 -4.95 -6.55
N VAL A 315 40.14 -3.72 -6.04
CA VAL A 315 39.01 -2.80 -5.96
C VAL A 315 39.35 -1.48 -6.65
N THR A 316 38.51 -1.08 -7.59
CA THR A 316 38.69 0.13 -8.41
C THR A 316 37.49 1.07 -8.24
N ALA A 317 37.75 2.36 -8.07
CA ALA A 317 36.71 3.38 -8.20
C ALA A 317 36.63 3.83 -9.67
N ARG A 318 35.43 3.81 -10.25
CA ARG A 318 35.17 4.42 -11.56
C ARG A 318 34.43 5.73 -11.32
N SER A 319 35.08 6.87 -11.54
CA SER A 319 34.39 8.16 -11.54
C SER A 319 33.40 8.18 -12.68
N ALA A 320 32.11 8.27 -12.37
CA ALA A 320 31.10 8.63 -13.36
C ALA A 320 31.34 10.09 -13.75
N GLY A 321 31.78 10.33 -14.99
CA GLY A 321 31.82 11.65 -15.60
C GLY A 321 30.43 12.12 -16.00
#